data_AF-A0AB34H8I5-F1
#
_entry.id   AF-A0AB34H8I5-F1
#
_cell.length_a   1.000
_cell.length_b   1.000
_cell.length_c   1.000
_cell.angle_alpha   90.00
_cell.angle_beta   90.00
_cell.angle_gamma   90.00
#
_symmetry.space_group_name_H-M   'P 1'
#
loop_
_entity.id
_entity.type
_entity.pdbx_description
1 polymer ?
#
loop_
_entity_poly.entity_id
_entity_poly.type
_entity_poly.pdbx_seq_one_letter_code
_entity_poly.pdbx_strand_id
1 'polypeptide(L)'
;MHAGSSSLTRFCKRHQIKSSSNIPCVPKDLLMMSEFVLPRFIFCLIQYLREGYNEPAADVPSEKDLNKVLQLLEPQISFLEDLTKMGGAMRSVLTQVLTNQQSYKDLTSGLGENAYARKSHEKYLIALKSSGLTYPEDKLVYGIQEPSAGTSTLAVQGFAGATGTLGQLDSSDEEDQDGSQGLGKRKRVKLSSNTKDQSIMDVLKHKSFLEELLFWTIKYEFPQKMVTFLLNMLPDQEYKVAFTKTFVQHYAFIMKTLKKSHESDTMSNRIVHISVQLFSNEELARQVTEECQLLDIMVTVLLYMMESCLIKSELQGMNLNKRELNEHVEFESQTYYAAFAAELEACAQPMWGLLSHCKIRETQEYTRNVVRYCLEALQDWFDAINFVDEPAPNQVTFHLPLHRYYAMFLSKAVKCQELDLDSVLPDQEMLMKLMIHPLQIQASLAEIHSNMWVRNGLQIKGQAMTYVQSHFCNSMIDPDIYLLQVCASRLDPDYFISSVFERVLLLDLG
;
A
#
# COMPACT_ATOMS: atom_id res chain seq x y z
N MET A 1 75.74 25.16 14.72
CA MET A 1 74.86 26.35 14.62
C MET A 1 73.44 25.91 14.95
N HIS A 2 72.82 26.68 15.85
CA HIS A 2 71.40 26.77 16.25
C HIS A 2 70.38 26.62 15.09
N ALA A 3 69.09 26.31 15.28
CA ALA A 3 68.22 26.15 16.44
C ALA A 3 66.87 25.51 16.02
N GLY A 4 66.11 24.99 17.00
CA GLY A 4 64.66 25.23 17.05
C GLY A 4 63.72 24.05 16.88
N SER A 5 63.64 23.16 17.88
CA SER A 5 62.54 22.22 18.09
C SER A 5 61.62 22.72 19.23
N SER A 6 60.36 23.03 18.90
CA SER A 6 59.23 23.24 19.81
C SER A 6 57.94 23.02 19.00
N SER A 7 56.84 22.40 19.46
CA SER A 7 56.43 22.00 20.80
C SER A 7 55.65 20.68 20.75
N LEU A 8 56.00 19.81 21.68
CA LEU A 8 55.32 18.57 22.07
C LEU A 8 53.90 18.80 22.62
N THR A 9 53.00 17.88 22.27
CA THR A 9 51.93 17.28 23.10
C THR A 9 51.37 18.14 24.25
N ARG A 10 50.24 18.80 24.02
CA ARG A 10 49.44 19.47 25.06
C ARG A 10 48.34 18.55 25.65
N PHE A 11 48.70 17.31 26.01
CA PHE A 11 47.93 16.55 26.99
C PHE A 11 48.74 16.46 28.27
N CYS A 12 48.23 17.08 29.33
CA CYS A 12 48.84 17.05 30.67
C CYS A 12 48.81 15.61 31.21
N LYS A 13 49.96 14.92 31.18
CA LYS A 13 50.16 13.57 31.75
C LYS A 13 50.04 13.48 33.28
N ARG A 14 49.65 14.57 33.97
CA ARG A 14 49.31 14.56 35.40
C ARG A 14 47.83 14.29 35.69
N HIS A 15 46.96 14.20 34.68
CA HIS A 15 45.53 13.87 34.87
C HIS A 15 45.18 12.39 34.63
N GLN A 16 46.17 11.50 34.54
CA GLN A 16 45.94 10.07 34.26
C GLN A 16 46.17 9.14 35.45
N ILE A 17 46.15 9.64 36.69
CA ILE A 17 46.24 8.79 37.89
C ILE A 17 45.28 9.32 38.97
N LYS A 18 44.20 8.54 39.19
CA LYS A 18 43.20 8.60 40.28
C LYS A 18 42.24 9.80 40.31
N SER A 19 41.17 9.77 39.49
CA SER A 19 39.92 10.47 39.82
C SER A 19 38.64 9.68 39.50
N SER A 20 38.74 8.36 39.35
CA SER A 20 37.56 7.49 39.12
C SER A 20 36.88 7.01 40.42
N SER A 21 37.38 7.38 41.59
CA SER A 21 36.85 6.89 42.88
C SER A 21 35.99 7.91 43.65
N ASN A 22 35.79 9.12 43.13
CA ASN A 22 35.03 10.18 43.81
C ASN A 22 34.18 11.01 42.81
N ILE A 23 33.50 10.35 41.87
CA ILE A 23 32.29 10.98 41.31
C ILE A 23 31.25 10.82 42.43
N PRO A 24 30.72 11.91 43.03
CA PRO A 24 29.65 11.79 43.99
C PRO A 24 28.52 11.03 43.30
N CYS A 25 28.20 9.82 43.78
CA CYS A 25 26.97 9.16 43.41
C CYS A 25 25.87 10.14 43.80
N VAL A 26 25.04 10.54 42.82
CA VAL A 26 23.93 11.47 43.08
C VAL A 26 23.16 10.93 44.28
N PRO A 27 22.89 11.73 45.31
CA PRO A 27 22.29 11.23 46.54
C PRO A 27 21.04 10.41 46.21
N LYS A 28 21.02 9.15 46.64
CA LYS A 28 19.93 8.21 46.32
C LYS A 28 18.57 8.78 46.70
N ASP A 29 18.51 9.58 47.76
CA ASP A 29 17.28 10.22 48.25
C ASP A 29 16.70 11.26 47.28
N LEU A 30 17.57 11.99 46.54
CA LEU A 30 17.13 12.96 45.51
C LEU A 30 16.62 12.26 44.25
N LEU A 31 17.23 11.14 43.88
CA LEU A 31 16.77 10.30 42.77
C LEU A 31 15.47 9.57 43.14
N MET A 32 15.37 9.04 44.36
CA MET A 32 14.16 8.42 44.91
C MET A 32 12.97 9.37 44.85
N MET A 33 13.13 10.64 45.24
CA MET A 33 12.04 11.62 45.11
C MET A 33 11.60 11.81 43.65
N SER A 34 12.55 11.80 42.72
CA SER A 34 12.27 11.88 41.28
C SER A 34 11.56 10.62 40.78
N GLU A 35 11.94 9.43 41.27
CA GLU A 35 11.30 8.15 40.95
C GLU A 35 9.85 8.06 41.43
N PHE A 36 9.45 8.78 42.49
CA PHE A 36 8.05 8.85 42.94
C PHE A 36 7.24 9.93 42.24
N VAL A 37 7.85 11.07 41.90
CA VAL A 37 7.14 12.24 41.34
C VAL A 37 6.97 12.11 39.82
N LEU A 38 8.01 11.67 39.10
CA LEU A 38 8.00 11.63 37.64
C LEU A 38 6.95 10.69 37.03
N PRO A 39 6.67 9.48 37.55
CA PRO A 39 5.61 8.64 37.01
C PRO A 39 4.25 9.35 37.03
N ARG A 40 3.94 10.07 38.14
CA ARG A 40 2.70 10.83 38.27
C ARG A 40 2.67 12.04 37.35
N PHE A 41 3.80 12.73 37.21
CA PHE A 41 3.93 13.87 36.30
C PHE A 41 3.71 13.45 34.83
N ILE A 42 4.36 12.37 34.39
CA ILE A 42 4.21 11.83 33.02
C ILE A 42 2.79 11.31 32.80
N PHE A 43 2.20 10.64 33.79
CA PHE A 43 0.81 10.20 33.69
C PHE A 43 -0.16 11.38 33.57
N CYS A 44 0.08 12.47 34.31
CA CYS A 44 -0.69 13.70 34.19
C CYS A 44 -0.59 14.30 32.78
N LEU A 45 0.62 14.39 32.21
CA LEU A 45 0.84 14.81 30.82
C LEU A 45 0.02 13.96 29.84
N ILE A 46 0.05 12.63 29.99
CA ILE A 46 -0.74 11.70 29.19
C ILE A 46 -2.25 11.95 29.36
N GLN A 47 -2.74 12.17 30.58
CA GLN A 47 -4.15 12.49 30.81
C GLN A 47 -4.59 13.76 30.09
N TYR A 48 -3.74 14.79 30.05
CA TYR A 48 -4.04 15.99 29.27
C TYR A 48 -4.05 15.73 27.76
N LEU A 49 -3.13 14.91 27.24
CA LEU A 49 -3.16 14.48 25.83
C LEU A 49 -4.44 13.71 25.51
N ARG A 50 -4.85 12.77 26.38
CA ARG A 50 -6.11 12.02 26.24
C ARG A 50 -7.32 12.94 26.20
N GLU A 51 -7.38 13.92 27.10
CA GLU A 51 -8.54 14.80 27.23
C GLU A 51 -8.62 15.83 26.11
N GLY A 52 -7.48 16.36 25.68
CA GLY A 52 -7.39 17.36 24.63
C GLY A 52 -7.53 16.80 23.22
N TYR A 53 -7.45 15.48 23.03
CA TYR A 53 -7.58 14.88 21.72
C TYR A 53 -9.05 14.71 21.33
N ASN A 54 -9.41 15.23 20.17
CA ASN A 54 -10.66 14.93 19.48
C ASN A 54 -10.32 14.41 18.08
N GLU A 55 -10.97 13.33 17.65
CA GLU A 55 -10.75 12.77 16.30
C GLU A 55 -11.16 13.83 15.26
N PRO A 56 -10.29 14.20 14.31
CA PRO A 56 -10.64 15.12 13.23
C PRO A 56 -11.85 14.57 12.44
N ALA A 57 -12.95 15.32 12.41
CA ALA A 57 -14.03 15.03 11.46
C ALA A 57 -13.51 15.31 10.04
N ALA A 58 -13.87 14.46 9.07
CA ALA A 58 -13.32 14.49 7.71
C ALA A 58 -13.51 15.83 6.96
N ASP A 59 -14.35 16.75 7.46
CA ASP A 59 -14.77 17.97 6.78
C ASP A 59 -14.65 19.26 7.63
N VAL A 60 -13.93 19.26 8.77
CA VAL A 60 -13.83 20.45 9.65
C VAL A 60 -12.38 20.71 10.10
N PRO A 61 -11.90 21.98 10.13
CA PRO A 61 -10.55 22.32 10.59
C PRO A 61 -10.43 22.17 12.12
N SER A 62 -10.30 20.91 12.59
CA SER A 62 -10.01 20.54 13.99
C SER A 62 -8.56 20.85 14.41
N GLU A 63 -7.70 21.18 13.44
CA GLU A 63 -6.26 21.40 13.61
C GLU A 63 -5.94 22.55 14.60
N LYS A 64 -6.78 23.59 14.61
CA LYS A 64 -6.65 24.71 15.56
C LYS A 64 -6.81 24.27 17.01
N ASP A 65 -7.57 23.21 17.28
CA ASP A 65 -7.83 22.76 18.66
C ASP A 65 -6.75 21.79 19.14
N LEU A 66 -6.22 20.93 18.27
CA LEU A 66 -5.07 20.08 18.59
C LEU A 66 -3.82 20.91 18.91
N ASN A 67 -3.53 21.93 18.10
CA ASN A 67 -2.39 22.83 18.31
C ASN A 67 -2.49 23.63 19.62
N LYS A 68 -3.69 24.02 20.05
CA LYS A 68 -3.89 24.69 21.36
C LYS A 68 -3.53 23.79 22.54
N VAL A 69 -3.89 22.51 22.48
CA VAL A 69 -3.56 21.54 23.53
C VAL A 69 -2.04 21.38 23.64
N LEU A 70 -1.36 21.27 22.50
CA LEU A 70 0.10 21.17 22.47
C LEU A 70 0.80 22.42 23.03
N GLN A 71 0.28 23.62 22.73
CA GLN A 71 0.79 24.87 23.30
C GLN A 71 0.61 24.91 24.84
N LEU A 72 -0.52 24.44 25.36
CA LEU A 72 -0.75 24.36 26.80
C LEU A 72 0.18 23.37 27.51
N LEU A 73 0.61 22.32 26.80
CA LEU A 73 1.50 21.27 27.30
C LEU A 73 2.99 21.54 27.08
N GLU A 74 3.32 22.60 26.33
CA GLU A 74 4.71 22.93 26.00
C GLU A 74 5.61 23.15 27.24
N PRO A 75 5.17 23.81 28.34
CA PRO A 75 5.99 23.95 29.54
C PRO A 75 6.32 22.61 30.19
N GLN A 76 5.38 21.68 30.24
CA GLN A 76 5.54 20.36 30.85
C GLN A 76 6.47 19.47 30.01
N ILE A 77 6.35 19.52 28.68
CA ILE A 77 7.24 18.79 27.78
C ILE A 77 8.65 19.40 27.81
N SER A 78 8.77 20.72 27.86
CA SER A 78 10.06 21.41 27.95
C SER A 78 10.77 21.10 29.28
N PHE A 79 10.03 20.96 30.39
CA PHE A 79 10.58 20.48 31.64
C PHE A 79 11.18 19.07 31.51
N LEU A 80 10.47 18.13 30.88
CA LEU A 80 11.01 16.79 30.61
C LEU A 80 12.26 16.85 29.72
N GLU A 81 12.25 17.70 28.69
CA GLU A 81 13.40 17.95 27.83
C GLU A 81 14.61 18.45 28.64
N ASP A 82 14.42 19.39 29.56
CA ASP A 82 15.49 19.93 30.38
C ASP A 82 16.06 18.89 31.36
N LEU A 83 15.23 17.99 31.89
CA LEU A 83 15.70 16.84 32.66
C LEU A 83 16.62 15.94 31.83
N THR A 84 16.33 15.74 30.53
CA THR A 84 17.23 14.95 29.65
C THR A 84 18.60 15.61 29.45
N LYS A 85 18.72 16.94 29.67
CA LYS A 85 19.97 17.70 29.57
C LYS A 85 20.82 17.63 30.84
N MET A 86 20.26 17.15 31.96
CA MET A 86 20.97 17.03 33.25
C MET A 86 22.00 15.89 33.30
N GLY A 87 22.14 15.10 32.24
CA GLY A 87 23.18 14.07 32.08
C GLY A 87 22.67 12.64 32.27
N GLY A 88 23.60 11.68 32.27
CA GLY A 88 23.28 10.24 32.21
C GLY A 88 22.44 9.72 33.38
N ALA A 89 22.66 10.21 34.60
CA ALA A 89 21.90 9.77 35.77
C ALA A 89 20.41 10.11 35.65
N MET A 90 20.08 11.31 35.18
CA MET A 90 18.70 11.74 35.03
C MET A 90 18.00 10.99 33.88
N ARG A 91 18.73 10.73 32.79
CA ARG A 91 18.23 9.88 31.70
C ARG A 91 17.92 8.48 32.18
N SER A 92 18.81 7.86 32.97
CA SER A 92 18.56 6.52 33.52
C SER A 92 17.30 6.47 34.39
N VAL A 93 17.07 7.48 35.25
CA VAL A 93 15.81 7.59 36.02
C VAL A 93 14.59 7.73 35.09
N LEU A 94 14.66 8.61 34.09
CA LEU A 94 13.57 8.78 33.12
C LEU A 94 13.33 7.49 32.31
N THR A 95 14.37 6.76 31.93
CA THR A 95 14.27 5.46 31.26
C THR A 95 13.51 4.48 32.14
N GLN A 96 13.91 4.34 33.41
CA GLN A 96 13.24 3.46 34.35
C GLN A 96 11.77 3.85 34.50
N VAL A 97 11.46 5.13 34.67
CA VAL A 97 10.07 5.58 34.79
C VAL A 97 9.27 5.30 33.52
N LEU A 98 9.78 5.66 32.34
CA LEU A 98 9.06 5.53 31.06
C LEU A 98 8.80 4.07 30.67
N THR A 99 9.68 3.15 31.07
CA THR A 99 9.61 1.73 30.73
C THR A 99 9.01 0.85 31.84
N ASN A 100 8.75 1.40 33.04
CA ASN A 100 8.21 0.65 34.16
C ASN A 100 6.75 0.27 33.96
N GLN A 101 6.51 -1.01 33.68
CA GLN A 101 5.18 -1.55 33.43
C GLN A 101 4.29 -1.57 34.68
N GLN A 102 4.88 -1.79 35.86
CA GLN A 102 4.13 -1.84 37.11
C GLN A 102 3.62 -0.44 37.48
N SER A 103 4.46 0.59 37.41
CA SER A 103 4.04 1.98 37.67
C SER A 103 2.97 2.46 36.70
N TYR A 104 3.10 2.11 35.41
CA TYR A 104 2.07 2.38 34.42
C TYR A 104 0.76 1.68 34.80
N LYS A 105 0.80 0.38 35.10
CA LYS A 105 -0.36 -0.41 35.51
C LYS A 105 -1.02 0.14 36.77
N ASP A 106 -0.26 0.49 37.80
CA ASP A 106 -0.80 1.01 39.06
C ASP A 106 -1.55 2.34 38.87
N LEU A 107 -0.96 3.26 38.10
CA LEU A 107 -1.56 4.57 37.83
C LEU A 107 -2.73 4.49 36.84
N THR A 108 -2.73 3.50 35.94
CA THR A 108 -3.82 3.29 34.98
C THR A 108 -4.93 2.39 35.49
N SER A 109 -4.70 1.52 36.47
CA SER A 109 -5.70 0.59 37.04
C SER A 109 -6.29 1.06 38.38
N GLY A 110 -5.66 2.02 39.06
CA GLY A 110 -6.20 2.70 40.26
C GLY A 110 -7.46 3.56 40.02
N LEU A 111 -8.22 3.27 38.96
CA LEU A 111 -9.43 3.96 38.49
C LEU A 111 -10.67 3.78 39.40
N GLY A 112 -10.53 3.05 40.50
CA GLY A 112 -11.64 2.71 41.40
C GLY A 112 -12.32 3.94 42.01
N GLU A 113 -11.59 5.02 42.29
CA GLU A 113 -12.09 6.11 43.15
C GLU A 113 -12.24 7.47 42.43
N ASN A 114 -11.63 7.69 41.25
CA ASN A 114 -11.66 8.98 40.56
C ASN A 114 -12.42 8.93 39.21
N ALA A 115 -13.61 9.54 39.16
CA ALA A 115 -14.46 9.61 37.97
C ALA A 115 -13.76 10.28 36.76
N TYR A 116 -12.89 11.25 37.00
CA TYR A 116 -12.13 11.93 35.94
C TYR A 116 -11.14 10.99 35.25
N ALA A 117 -10.38 10.21 36.03
CA ALA A 117 -9.39 9.28 35.49
C ALA A 117 -10.04 8.19 34.62
N ARG A 118 -11.26 7.75 34.99
CA ARG A 118 -12.03 6.76 34.22
C ARG A 118 -12.45 7.31 32.86
N LYS A 119 -13.00 8.53 32.83
CA LYS A 119 -13.39 9.21 31.58
C LYS A 119 -12.20 9.43 30.65
N SER A 120 -11.05 9.84 31.21
CA SER A 120 -9.80 9.99 30.46
C SER A 120 -9.34 8.66 29.86
N HIS A 121 -9.42 7.56 30.60
CA HIS A 121 -9.07 6.24 30.09
C HIS A 121 -10.05 5.73 29.02
N GLU A 122 -11.34 6.01 29.15
CA GLU A 122 -12.33 5.71 28.11
C GLU A 122 -12.01 6.42 26.80
N LYS A 123 -11.62 7.71 26.85
CA LYS A 123 -11.15 8.44 25.65
C LYS A 123 -9.95 7.78 25.00
N TYR A 124 -8.99 7.33 25.80
CA TYR A 124 -7.86 6.55 25.30
C TYR A 124 -8.30 5.27 24.59
N LEU A 125 -9.19 4.48 25.19
CA LEU A 125 -9.70 3.25 24.58
C LEU A 125 -10.47 3.53 23.28
N ILE A 126 -11.22 4.63 23.22
CA ILE A 126 -11.92 5.06 22.00
C ILE A 126 -10.90 5.43 20.91
N ALA A 127 -9.87 6.22 21.23
CA ALA A 127 -8.82 6.57 20.29
C ALA A 127 -8.03 5.36 19.79
N LEU A 128 -7.82 4.36 20.66
CA LEU A 128 -7.17 3.10 20.33
C LEU A 128 -8.05 2.25 19.39
N LYS A 129 -9.36 2.15 19.65
CA LYS A 129 -10.34 1.49 18.78
C LYS A 129 -10.49 2.19 17.43
N SER A 130 -10.56 3.51 17.40
CA SER A 130 -10.66 4.29 16.14
C SER A 130 -9.44 4.14 15.24
N SER A 131 -8.30 3.78 15.84
CA SER A 131 -7.09 3.41 15.12
C SER A 131 -7.22 2.12 14.31
N GLY A 132 -8.31 1.35 14.50
CA GLY A 132 -8.65 0.13 13.76
C GLY A 132 -7.66 -1.01 13.96
N LEU A 133 -7.11 -1.09 15.17
CA LEU A 133 -6.13 -2.06 15.66
C LEU A 133 -6.65 -2.74 16.94
N THR A 134 -7.95 -3.06 17.04
CA THR A 134 -8.52 -3.66 18.26
C THR A 134 -9.33 -4.92 17.98
N TYR A 135 -9.27 -5.88 18.90
CA TYR A 135 -9.97 -7.16 18.85
C TYR A 135 -11.48 -6.96 18.70
N PRO A 136 -12.19 -7.80 17.92
CA PRO A 136 -13.62 -7.97 18.08
C PRO A 136 -13.87 -9.00 19.20
N GLU A 137 -14.22 -8.55 20.41
CA GLU A 137 -14.94 -9.30 21.47
C GLU A 137 -15.15 -8.34 22.67
N ASP A 138 -16.28 -8.22 23.37
CA ASP A 138 -17.42 -9.12 23.62
C ASP A 138 -18.78 -8.43 23.39
N LYS A 139 -19.67 -9.11 22.66
CA LYS A 139 -21.12 -8.96 22.85
C LYS A 139 -21.54 -9.93 23.95
N LEU A 140 -21.53 -9.49 25.20
CA LEU A 140 -22.33 -10.13 26.25
C LEU A 140 -22.85 -9.07 27.23
N VAL A 141 -24.18 -9.12 27.39
CA VAL A 141 -25.01 -8.50 28.42
C VAL A 141 -25.28 -7.00 28.28
N TYR A 142 -26.36 -6.67 27.56
CA TYR A 142 -27.58 -6.13 28.18
C TYR A 142 -28.76 -6.49 27.28
N GLY A 143 -29.70 -7.26 27.82
CA GLY A 143 -30.90 -7.68 27.10
C GLY A 143 -31.86 -6.53 26.84
N ILE A 144 -32.69 -6.69 25.80
CA ILE A 144 -34.15 -6.54 25.83
C ILE A 144 -34.68 -6.87 24.41
N GLN A 145 -35.40 -8.00 24.36
CA GLN A 145 -36.58 -8.33 23.54
C GLN A 145 -36.56 -8.21 22.00
N GLU A 146 -36.66 -9.37 21.34
CA GLU A 146 -37.31 -9.50 20.02
C GLU A 146 -38.80 -9.10 20.06
N PRO A 147 -39.42 -8.85 18.89
CA PRO A 147 -40.17 -9.95 18.27
C PRO A 147 -40.02 -10.08 16.74
N SER A 148 -39.71 -11.32 16.33
CA SER A 148 -40.28 -12.16 15.26
C SER A 148 -40.88 -11.58 13.96
N ALA A 149 -40.42 -12.20 12.87
CA ALA A 149 -41.17 -12.79 11.73
C ALA A 149 -41.80 -11.90 10.64
N GLY A 150 -41.54 -12.28 9.37
CA GLY A 150 -42.49 -12.06 8.27
C GLY A 150 -41.92 -11.72 6.90
N THR A 151 -41.57 -12.76 6.13
CA THR A 151 -41.96 -13.01 4.71
C THR A 151 -41.79 -11.94 3.61
N SER A 152 -41.17 -12.39 2.51
CA SER A 152 -41.19 -11.87 1.12
C SER A 152 -42.47 -11.14 0.69
N THR A 153 -42.37 -10.22 -0.28
CA THR A 153 -42.82 -10.41 -1.69
C THR A 153 -42.46 -9.18 -2.55
N LEU A 154 -42.07 -9.45 -3.80
CA LEU A 154 -41.97 -8.54 -4.94
C LEU A 154 -43.27 -7.74 -5.20
N ALA A 155 -43.14 -6.52 -5.73
CA ALA A 155 -44.13 -5.94 -6.63
C ALA A 155 -43.48 -4.91 -7.59
N VAL A 156 -43.63 -5.20 -8.88
CA VAL A 156 -43.42 -4.32 -10.04
C VAL A 156 -44.72 -3.55 -10.30
N GLN A 157 -44.63 -2.25 -10.62
CA GLN A 157 -45.53 -1.41 -11.45
C GLN A 157 -45.08 0.04 -11.26
N GLY A 158 -44.88 0.91 -12.26
CA GLY A 158 -45.54 1.06 -13.56
C GLY A 158 -46.26 2.42 -13.59
N PHE A 159 -46.17 3.14 -14.73
CA PHE A 159 -46.77 4.45 -15.10
C PHE A 159 -45.97 5.72 -14.70
N ALA A 160 -45.52 6.64 -15.57
CA ALA A 160 -45.92 7.22 -16.87
C ALA A 160 -46.57 8.63 -16.74
N GLY A 161 -45.94 9.62 -17.39
CA GLY A 161 -46.65 10.62 -18.21
C GLY A 161 -46.66 12.09 -17.78
N ALA A 162 -46.54 12.96 -18.80
CA ALA A 162 -46.98 14.37 -18.94
C ALA A 162 -46.01 15.49 -18.48
N THR A 163 -45.24 16.16 -19.36
CA THR A 163 -45.52 17.18 -20.42
C THR A 163 -45.41 18.66 -19.99
N GLY A 164 -44.53 19.40 -20.69
CA GLY A 164 -44.68 20.80 -21.18
C GLY A 164 -44.26 21.95 -20.26
N THR A 165 -43.46 22.95 -20.69
CA THR A 165 -43.84 24.03 -21.62
C THR A 165 -42.61 24.89 -22.03
N LEU A 166 -42.69 25.49 -23.22
CA LEU A 166 -41.75 26.40 -23.91
C LEU A 166 -41.37 27.70 -23.18
N GLY A 167 -40.20 28.24 -23.54
CA GLY A 167 -39.86 29.67 -23.52
C GLY A 167 -38.58 29.95 -24.32
N GLN A 168 -38.70 30.72 -25.40
CA GLN A 168 -37.65 31.08 -26.37
C GLN A 168 -37.41 32.59 -26.29
N LEU A 169 -36.14 33.06 -26.26
CA LEU A 169 -35.71 34.37 -26.80
C LEU A 169 -34.17 34.51 -26.80
N ASP A 170 -33.67 35.07 -27.90
CA ASP A 170 -32.28 35.21 -28.37
C ASP A 170 -31.36 36.10 -27.51
N SER A 171 -30.05 35.83 -27.52
CA SER A 171 -29.02 36.78 -27.98
C SER A 171 -27.63 36.13 -28.15
N SER A 172 -26.90 36.64 -29.13
CA SER A 172 -25.53 36.33 -29.54
C SER A 172 -24.46 36.45 -28.45
N ASP A 173 -23.43 35.61 -28.52
CA ASP A 173 -22.03 36.01 -28.76
C ASP A 173 -21.11 34.78 -28.67
N GLU A 174 -20.19 34.65 -29.63
CA GLU A 174 -19.10 33.67 -29.61
C GLU A 174 -18.08 34.06 -28.54
N GLU A 175 -17.60 33.09 -27.75
CA GLU A 175 -16.20 32.96 -27.34
C GLU A 175 -15.97 31.65 -26.56
N ASP A 176 -14.86 31.00 -26.91
CA ASP A 176 -14.17 29.84 -26.35
C ASP A 176 -14.66 29.23 -25.01
N GLN A 177 -14.93 27.92 -25.04
CA GLN A 177 -14.88 27.11 -23.83
C GLN A 177 -14.40 25.67 -24.11
N ASP A 178 -13.17 25.43 -23.64
CA ASP A 178 -12.54 24.15 -23.42
C ASP A 178 -13.43 23.28 -22.52
N GLY A 179 -14.18 22.39 -23.16
CA GLY A 179 -15.13 21.49 -22.54
C GLY A 179 -14.40 20.39 -21.79
N SER A 180 -14.07 20.68 -20.54
CA SER A 180 -13.65 19.73 -19.50
C SER A 180 -14.67 18.60 -19.38
N GLN A 181 -14.50 17.52 -20.15
CA GLN A 181 -15.33 16.33 -20.00
C GLN A 181 -14.91 15.55 -18.75
N GLY A 182 -15.92 15.20 -17.97
CA GLY A 182 -15.82 14.78 -16.59
C GLY A 182 -14.87 13.60 -16.37
N LEU A 183 -13.98 13.80 -15.41
CA LEU A 183 -13.23 12.72 -14.77
C LEU A 183 -14.24 11.75 -14.14
N GLY A 184 -14.53 10.68 -14.86
CA GLY A 184 -15.27 9.53 -14.35
C GLY A 184 -14.65 9.11 -13.01
N LYS A 185 -15.50 8.89 -12.01
CA LYS A 185 -15.11 8.45 -10.66
C LYS A 185 -14.25 7.19 -10.79
N ARG A 186 -12.92 7.35 -10.66
CA ARG A 186 -11.94 6.25 -10.74
C ARG A 186 -12.31 5.21 -9.67
N LYS A 187 -12.82 4.06 -10.12
CA LYS A 187 -13.27 2.98 -9.25
C LYS A 187 -12.02 2.33 -8.63
N ARG A 188 -11.79 2.58 -7.33
CA ARG A 188 -10.67 2.02 -6.56
C ARG A 188 -10.76 0.49 -6.56
N VAL A 189 -9.64 -0.17 -6.86
CA VAL A 189 -9.56 -1.64 -6.89
C VAL A 189 -9.56 -2.15 -5.44
N LYS A 190 -10.36 -3.16 -5.15
CA LYS A 190 -10.29 -3.92 -3.90
C LYS A 190 -9.62 -5.25 -4.21
N LEU A 191 -8.47 -5.53 -3.61
CA LEU A 191 -7.91 -6.87 -3.65
C LEU A 191 -8.82 -7.80 -2.82
N SER A 192 -9.11 -8.98 -3.35
CA SER A 192 -9.80 -10.06 -2.62
C SER A 192 -8.84 -10.59 -1.54
N SER A 193 -8.86 -9.99 -0.34
CA SER A 193 -8.09 -10.48 0.81
C SER A 193 -8.74 -11.73 1.40
N ASN A 194 -8.65 -12.85 0.69
CA ASN A 194 -8.85 -14.14 1.31
C ASN A 194 -7.53 -14.59 1.94
N THR A 195 -7.56 -14.66 3.27
CA THR A 195 -6.60 -15.30 4.21
C THR A 195 -5.58 -14.38 4.92
N LYS A 196 -5.90 -14.05 6.18
CA LYS A 196 -4.99 -13.74 7.32
C LYS A 196 -4.41 -12.32 7.53
N ASP A 197 -4.92 -11.26 6.90
CA ASP A 197 -4.40 -9.90 7.15
C ASP A 197 -4.66 -9.31 8.55
N GLN A 198 -5.49 -9.95 9.38
CA GLN A 198 -5.77 -9.47 10.74
C GLN A 198 -4.69 -9.86 11.77
N SER A 199 -3.67 -10.65 11.40
CA SER A 199 -2.71 -11.22 12.36
C SER A 199 -1.50 -10.33 12.66
N ILE A 200 -1.06 -9.46 11.74
CA ILE A 200 0.16 -8.64 11.91
C ILE A 200 -0.19 -7.27 12.51
N MET A 201 -1.41 -6.79 12.24
CA MET A 201 -2.01 -5.59 12.83
C MET A 201 -2.51 -5.85 14.25
N ASP A 202 -1.69 -6.53 15.05
CA ASP A 202 -1.97 -6.91 16.42
C ASP A 202 -2.52 -5.74 17.23
N VAL A 203 -3.36 -6.08 18.22
CA VAL A 203 -3.95 -5.08 19.08
C VAL A 203 -2.88 -4.37 19.87
N LEU A 204 -2.69 -3.08 19.59
CA LEU A 204 -1.85 -2.20 20.39
C LEU A 204 -2.36 -2.24 21.83
N LYS A 205 -1.59 -2.85 22.74
CA LYS A 205 -1.86 -2.85 24.17
C LYS A 205 -0.68 -2.23 24.87
N HIS A 206 -0.82 -0.98 25.28
CA HIS A 206 0.25 -0.26 25.95
C HIS A 206 0.47 -0.80 27.35
N LYS A 207 1.73 -1.11 27.68
CA LYS A 207 2.18 -1.62 28.98
C LYS A 207 3.06 -0.63 29.72
N SER A 208 3.53 0.43 29.06
CA SER A 208 4.45 1.40 29.61
C SER A 208 4.06 2.82 29.21
N PHE A 209 4.57 3.82 29.94
CA PHE A 209 4.34 5.22 29.58
C PHE A 209 4.94 5.57 28.22
N LEU A 210 6.08 4.97 27.86
CA LEU A 210 6.72 5.18 26.56
C LEU A 210 5.80 4.79 25.40
N GLU A 211 5.14 3.62 25.52
CA GLU A 211 4.23 3.12 24.51
C GLU A 211 3.02 4.04 24.30
N GLU A 212 2.36 4.45 25.38
CA GLU A 212 1.22 5.34 25.26
C GLU A 212 1.63 6.76 24.83
N LEU A 213 2.76 7.27 25.32
CA LEU A 213 3.27 8.59 24.94
C LEU A 213 3.61 8.63 23.45
N LEU A 214 4.21 7.57 22.89
CA LEU A 214 4.42 7.46 21.46
C LEU A 214 3.09 7.42 20.70
N PHE A 215 2.11 6.64 21.17
CA PHE A 215 0.78 6.61 20.56
C PHE A 215 0.15 7.99 20.44
N TRP A 216 0.19 8.80 21.50
CA TRP A 216 -0.30 10.18 21.45
C TRP A 216 0.57 11.07 20.57
N THR A 217 1.90 10.90 20.59
CA THR A 217 2.80 11.59 19.66
C THR A 217 2.39 11.35 18.20
N ILE A 218 1.96 10.12 17.86
CA ILE A 218 1.48 9.77 16.52
C ILE A 218 0.11 10.39 16.23
N LYS A 219 -0.85 10.29 17.16
CA LYS A 219 -2.20 10.88 17.03
C LYS A 219 -2.16 12.40 16.84
N TYR A 220 -1.17 13.08 17.41
CA TYR A 220 -0.89 14.50 17.24
C TYR A 220 0.10 14.81 16.09
N GLU A 221 0.35 13.86 15.18
CA GLU A 221 1.17 14.03 13.98
C GLU A 221 2.62 14.47 14.23
N PHE A 222 3.26 13.85 15.24
CA PHE A 222 4.65 14.06 15.65
C PHE A 222 5.00 15.51 16.03
N PRO A 223 4.41 16.08 17.10
CA PRO A 223 4.74 17.43 17.56
C PRO A 223 6.22 17.60 17.85
N GLN A 224 6.83 18.69 17.37
CA GLN A 224 8.28 18.87 17.44
C GLN A 224 8.85 18.72 18.86
N LYS A 225 8.20 19.31 19.87
CA LYS A 225 8.66 19.23 21.27
C LYS A 225 8.63 17.80 21.82
N MET A 226 7.60 17.02 21.49
CA MET A 226 7.53 15.61 21.89
C MET A 226 8.62 14.79 21.19
N VAL A 227 8.81 15.01 19.88
CA VAL A 227 9.87 14.36 19.11
C VAL A 227 11.24 14.71 19.68
N THR A 228 11.52 15.97 19.98
CA THR A 228 12.79 16.40 20.59
C THR A 228 13.03 15.72 21.94
N PHE A 229 12.00 15.66 22.81
CA PHE A 229 12.12 14.96 24.09
C PHE A 229 12.45 13.46 23.90
N LEU A 230 11.71 12.76 23.05
CA LEU A 230 11.92 11.33 22.80
C LEU A 230 13.32 11.06 22.20
N LEU A 231 13.79 11.91 21.29
CA LEU A 231 15.10 11.74 20.65
C LEU A 231 16.27 12.14 21.58
N ASN A 232 16.10 13.12 22.48
CA ASN A 232 17.13 13.51 23.44
C ASN A 232 17.46 12.42 24.48
N MET A 233 16.59 11.42 24.62
CA MET A 233 16.79 10.25 25.49
C MET A 233 17.64 9.14 24.86
N LEU A 234 17.87 9.17 23.54
CA LEU A 234 18.63 8.13 22.80
C LEU A 234 20.07 7.84 23.27
N PRO A 235 20.80 8.76 23.94
CA PRO A 235 22.09 8.41 24.51
C PRO A 235 22.03 7.30 25.58
N ASP A 236 20.86 7.10 26.21
CA ASP A 236 20.60 5.98 27.11
C ASP A 236 20.23 4.73 26.30
N GLN A 237 21.03 3.67 26.42
CA GLN A 237 20.91 2.49 25.54
C GLN A 237 19.65 1.66 25.84
N GLU A 238 19.29 1.51 27.12
CA GLU A 238 18.08 0.80 27.52
C GLU A 238 16.83 1.49 26.97
N TYR A 239 16.79 2.82 27.06
CA TYR A 239 15.74 3.61 26.42
C TYR A 239 15.73 3.43 24.90
N LYS A 240 16.90 3.53 24.24
CA LYS A 240 16.98 3.41 22.78
C LYS A 240 16.41 2.08 22.28
N VAL A 241 16.73 0.97 22.96
CA VAL A 241 16.17 -0.35 22.64
C VAL A 241 14.65 -0.36 22.83
N ALA A 242 14.17 0.12 23.99
CA ALA A 242 12.73 0.16 24.28
C ALA A 242 11.96 1.01 23.26
N PHE A 243 12.45 2.23 22.99
CA PHE A 243 11.82 3.15 22.06
C PHE A 243 11.80 2.62 20.62
N THR A 244 12.87 1.96 20.19
CA THR A 244 12.92 1.35 18.85
C THR A 244 11.88 0.23 18.73
N LYS A 245 11.78 -0.67 19.72
CA LYS A 245 10.76 -1.74 19.74
C LYS A 245 9.35 -1.16 19.73
N THR A 246 9.10 -0.17 20.58
CA THR A 246 7.81 0.53 20.64
C THR A 246 7.47 1.23 19.31
N PHE A 247 8.44 1.85 18.65
CA PHE A 247 8.25 2.49 17.34
C PHE A 247 7.87 1.47 16.26
N VAL A 248 8.54 0.31 16.22
CA VAL A 248 8.21 -0.79 15.30
C VAL A 248 6.80 -1.33 15.55
N GLN A 249 6.42 -1.54 16.82
CA GLN A 249 5.07 -1.98 17.17
C GLN A 249 3.97 -1.01 16.71
N HIS A 250 4.29 0.28 16.64
CA HIS A 250 3.35 1.32 16.19
C HIS A 250 3.43 1.61 14.68
N TYR A 251 4.33 0.96 13.93
CA TYR A 251 4.63 1.34 12.55
C TYR A 251 3.40 1.29 11.63
N ALA A 252 2.56 0.26 11.77
CA ALA A 252 1.29 0.17 11.04
C ALA A 252 0.35 1.34 11.36
N PHE A 253 0.31 1.77 12.63
CA PHE A 253 -0.49 2.90 13.06
C PHE A 253 0.06 4.23 12.53
N ILE A 254 1.39 4.41 12.53
CA ILE A 254 2.07 5.57 11.95
C ILE A 254 1.65 5.76 10.50
N MET A 255 1.72 4.70 9.69
CA MET A 255 1.41 4.79 8.26
C MET A 255 -0.08 5.00 7.98
N LYS A 256 -0.95 4.41 8.81
CA LYS A 256 -2.39 4.69 8.73
C LYS A 256 -2.72 6.16 9.03
N THR A 257 -2.00 6.76 9.97
CA THR A 257 -2.17 8.18 10.32
C THR A 257 -1.60 9.07 9.22
N LEU A 258 -0.40 8.74 8.70
CA LEU A 258 0.21 9.43 7.56
C LEU A 258 -0.72 9.49 6.34
N LYS A 259 -1.41 8.39 6.03
CA LYS A 259 -2.39 8.30 4.93
C LYS A 259 -3.61 9.23 5.10
N LYS A 260 -3.94 9.61 6.34
CA LYS A 260 -5.07 10.51 6.65
C LYS A 260 -4.65 11.95 6.89
N SER A 261 -3.38 12.20 7.17
CA SER A 261 -2.84 13.52 7.51
C SER A 261 -2.94 14.47 6.31
N HIS A 262 -3.31 15.72 6.60
CA HIS A 262 -3.30 16.81 5.63
C HIS A 262 -1.89 17.35 5.37
N GLU A 263 -0.96 17.17 6.32
CA GLU A 263 0.45 17.58 6.24
C GLU A 263 1.37 16.37 6.02
N SER A 264 0.97 15.47 5.11
CA SER A 264 1.65 14.19 4.89
C SER A 264 3.16 14.32 4.60
N ASP A 265 3.61 15.35 3.87
CA ASP A 265 5.03 15.60 3.60
C ASP A 265 5.82 15.93 4.88
N THR A 266 5.29 16.82 5.72
CA THR A 266 5.91 17.20 7.00
C THR A 266 5.96 15.99 7.94
N MET A 267 4.86 15.25 8.05
CA MET A 267 4.78 14.05 8.88
C MET A 267 5.75 12.96 8.40
N SER A 268 5.82 12.73 7.09
CA SER A 268 6.77 11.79 6.46
C SER A 268 8.22 12.14 6.79
N ASN A 269 8.60 13.42 6.68
CA ASN A 269 9.94 13.88 7.03
C ASN A 269 10.31 13.61 8.50
N ARG A 270 9.36 13.81 9.43
CA ARG A 270 9.56 13.51 10.86
C ARG A 270 9.73 12.01 11.11
N ILE A 271 8.91 11.18 10.46
CA ILE A 271 9.01 9.71 10.55
C ILE A 271 10.37 9.24 10.04
N VAL A 272 10.82 9.73 8.89
CA VAL A 272 12.14 9.41 8.32
C VAL A 272 13.26 9.82 9.28
N HIS A 273 13.19 11.04 9.82
CA HIS A 273 14.18 11.55 10.76
C HIS A 273 14.29 10.67 12.01
N ILE A 274 13.16 10.29 12.63
CA ILE A 274 13.15 9.36 13.78
C ILE A 274 13.72 8.01 13.37
N SER A 275 13.25 7.45 12.25
CA SER A 275 13.68 6.13 11.77
C SER A 275 15.19 6.05 11.55
N VAL A 276 15.81 7.06 10.93
CA VAL A 276 17.27 7.12 10.75
C VAL A 276 18.01 7.11 12.09
N GLN A 277 17.50 7.80 13.11
CA GLN A 277 18.15 7.82 14.43
C GLN A 277 18.03 6.48 15.18
N LEU A 278 16.92 5.77 14.99
CA LEU A 278 16.67 4.47 15.63
C LEU A 278 17.44 3.34 14.95
N PHE A 279 17.35 3.24 13.62
CA PHE A 279 17.88 2.11 12.84
C PHE A 279 19.30 2.32 12.32
N SER A 280 19.99 3.41 12.71
CA SER A 280 21.41 3.64 12.36
C SER A 280 22.39 2.66 13.00
N ASN A 281 21.99 1.94 14.05
CA ASN A 281 22.81 0.92 14.69
C ASN A 281 22.46 -0.47 14.10
N GLU A 282 23.44 -1.12 13.47
CA GLU A 282 23.29 -2.43 12.83
C GLU A 282 22.81 -3.52 13.79
N GLU A 283 23.36 -3.59 15.00
CA GLU A 283 23.00 -4.62 15.98
C GLU A 283 21.55 -4.47 16.45
N LEU A 284 21.13 -3.22 16.71
CA LEU A 284 19.74 -2.94 17.09
C LEU A 284 18.78 -3.18 15.92
N ALA A 285 19.15 -2.79 14.70
CA ALA A 285 18.35 -3.02 13.50
C ALA A 285 18.16 -4.52 13.23
N ARG A 286 19.22 -5.33 13.41
CA ARG A 286 19.14 -6.79 13.34
C ARG A 286 18.23 -7.35 14.43
N GLN A 287 18.39 -6.88 15.66
CA GLN A 287 17.58 -7.33 16.80
C GLN A 287 16.08 -7.11 16.55
N VAL A 288 15.66 -5.92 16.13
CA VAL A 288 14.23 -5.64 15.88
C VAL A 288 13.71 -6.31 14.61
N THR A 289 14.58 -6.62 13.66
CA THR A 289 14.21 -7.45 12.50
C THR A 289 13.87 -8.87 12.93
N GLU A 290 14.66 -9.46 13.83
CA GLU A 290 14.45 -10.82 14.34
C GLU A 290 13.34 -10.90 15.40
N GLU A 291 13.34 -10.01 16.39
CA GLU A 291 12.44 -10.06 17.55
C GLU A 291 11.08 -9.39 17.31
N CYS A 292 11.01 -8.40 16.42
CA CYS A 292 9.79 -7.63 16.16
C CYS A 292 9.27 -7.80 14.73
N GLN A 293 9.86 -8.71 13.94
CA GLN A 293 9.44 -8.99 12.55
C GLN A 293 9.39 -7.71 11.69
N LEU A 294 10.35 -6.79 11.88
CA LEU A 294 10.33 -5.47 11.24
C LEU A 294 10.08 -5.54 9.73
N LEU A 295 10.75 -6.44 9.02
CA LEU A 295 10.62 -6.57 7.57
C LEU A 295 9.20 -6.97 7.15
N ASP A 296 8.58 -7.90 7.88
CA ASP A 296 7.21 -8.33 7.64
C ASP A 296 6.24 -7.16 7.85
N ILE A 297 6.37 -6.44 8.97
CA ILE A 297 5.58 -5.23 9.26
C ILE A 297 5.76 -4.19 8.14
N MET A 298 6.99 -3.91 7.71
CA MET A 298 7.26 -2.93 6.66
C MET A 298 6.61 -3.33 5.33
N VAL A 299 6.70 -4.59 4.94
CA VAL A 299 6.10 -5.11 3.70
C VAL A 299 4.58 -5.09 3.78
N THR A 300 3.98 -5.56 4.88
CA THR A 300 2.52 -5.53 5.09
C THR A 300 1.97 -4.11 5.04
N VAL A 301 2.66 -3.17 5.69
CA VAL A 301 2.22 -1.78 5.73
C VAL A 301 2.39 -1.10 4.38
N LEU A 302 3.49 -1.38 3.66
CA LEU A 302 3.68 -0.92 2.29
C LEU A 302 2.57 -1.45 1.37
N LEU A 303 2.25 -2.74 1.47
CA LEU A 303 1.15 -3.35 0.74
C LEU A 303 -0.15 -2.59 1.02
N TYR A 304 -0.55 -2.44 2.29
CA TYR A 304 -1.75 -1.69 2.68
C TYR A 304 -1.78 -0.24 2.14
N MET A 305 -0.63 0.45 2.14
CA MET A 305 -0.52 1.78 1.56
C MET A 305 -0.73 1.74 0.03
N MET A 306 -0.10 0.78 -0.65
CA MET A 306 -0.24 0.58 -2.09
C MET A 306 -1.67 0.23 -2.48
N GLU A 307 -2.35 -0.67 -1.75
CA GLU A 307 -3.76 -1.04 -1.99
C GLU A 307 -4.65 0.19 -2.07
N SER A 308 -4.33 1.18 -1.23
CA SER A 308 -5.07 2.41 -1.18
C SER A 308 -4.87 3.29 -2.41
N CYS A 309 -3.76 3.16 -3.12
CA CYS A 309 -3.51 3.93 -4.33
C CYS A 309 -3.79 3.14 -5.62
N LEU A 310 -4.27 1.89 -5.52
CA LEU A 310 -4.56 1.07 -6.70
C LEU A 310 -5.73 1.63 -7.51
N ILE A 311 -5.47 1.75 -8.82
CA ILE A 311 -6.45 2.07 -9.85
C ILE A 311 -6.64 0.85 -10.76
N LYS A 312 -7.83 0.71 -11.35
CA LYS A 312 -8.07 -0.36 -12.32
C LYS A 312 -7.15 -0.16 -13.51
N SER A 313 -6.40 -1.19 -13.89
CA SER A 313 -5.57 -1.14 -15.09
C SER A 313 -6.46 -1.12 -16.33
N GLU A 314 -6.23 -0.15 -17.21
CA GLU A 314 -6.86 -0.05 -18.53
C GLU A 314 -5.89 -0.50 -19.65
N LEU A 315 -4.79 -1.18 -19.28
CA LEU A 315 -3.73 -1.57 -20.22
C LEU A 315 -4.05 -2.86 -21.00
N GLN A 316 -5.09 -3.61 -20.60
CA GLN A 316 -5.49 -4.83 -21.29
C GLN A 316 -6.41 -4.49 -22.47
N GLY A 317 -5.99 -4.82 -23.70
CA GLY A 317 -6.75 -4.57 -24.92
C GLY A 317 -6.65 -3.13 -25.45
N MET A 318 -5.55 -2.43 -25.17
CA MET A 318 -5.32 -1.06 -25.65
C MET A 318 -5.28 -0.97 -27.18
N ASN A 319 -5.51 0.24 -27.71
CA ASN A 319 -5.33 0.56 -29.14
C ASN A 319 -6.04 -0.45 -30.06
N LEU A 320 -7.35 -0.58 -29.87
CA LEU A 320 -8.19 -1.44 -30.69
C LEU A 320 -8.27 -0.86 -32.11
N ASN A 321 -7.68 -1.57 -33.07
CA ASN A 321 -7.77 -1.23 -34.49
C ASN A 321 -9.06 -1.79 -35.07
N LYS A 322 -9.69 -1.03 -35.98
CA LYS A 322 -10.83 -1.47 -36.78
C LYS A 322 -10.46 -1.40 -38.26
N ARG A 323 -10.71 -2.46 -39.03
CA ARG A 323 -10.38 -2.51 -40.47
C ARG A 323 -11.28 -1.55 -41.23
N GLU A 324 -10.66 -0.69 -42.03
CA GLU A 324 -11.39 0.23 -42.88
C GLU A 324 -11.77 -0.43 -44.21
N LEU A 325 -13.08 -0.41 -44.51
CA LEU A 325 -13.64 -1.05 -45.72
C LEU A 325 -14.05 -0.04 -46.79
N ASN A 326 -14.26 1.22 -46.41
CA ASN A 326 -14.79 2.26 -47.29
C ASN A 326 -13.70 3.25 -47.71
N GLU A 327 -13.45 4.25 -46.88
CA GLU A 327 -12.50 5.32 -47.13
C GLU A 327 -11.12 4.99 -46.57
N HIS A 328 -10.08 5.61 -47.15
CA HIS A 328 -8.73 5.50 -46.64
C HIS A 328 -8.54 6.45 -45.46
N VAL A 329 -7.80 6.01 -44.44
CA VAL A 329 -7.44 6.88 -43.30
C VAL A 329 -6.48 7.97 -43.78
N GLU A 330 -6.94 9.23 -43.79
CA GLU A 330 -6.11 10.36 -44.22
C GLU A 330 -5.03 10.74 -43.20
N PHE A 331 -5.30 10.53 -41.90
CA PHE A 331 -4.40 10.87 -40.80
C PHE A 331 -4.29 9.74 -39.79
N GLU A 332 -3.08 9.23 -39.59
CA GLU A 332 -2.80 8.15 -38.63
C GLU A 332 -2.64 8.70 -37.20
N SER A 333 -3.32 8.09 -36.24
CA SER A 333 -3.26 8.48 -34.82
C SER A 333 -1.95 8.06 -34.18
N GLN A 334 -1.34 8.86 -33.31
CA GLN A 334 -0.12 8.43 -32.58
C GLN A 334 -0.39 7.48 -31.40
N THR A 335 -1.64 7.09 -31.16
CA THR A 335 -2.08 6.27 -30.02
C THR A 335 -1.37 4.91 -29.93
N TYR A 336 -1.00 4.30 -31.04
CA TYR A 336 -0.23 3.05 -31.05
C TYR A 336 1.11 3.18 -30.31
N TYR A 337 1.86 4.28 -30.52
CA TYR A 337 3.17 4.45 -29.89
C TYR A 337 3.04 4.52 -28.37
N ALA A 338 2.00 5.20 -27.88
CA ALA A 338 1.70 5.28 -26.46
C ALA A 338 1.30 3.91 -25.88
N ALA A 339 0.44 3.15 -26.57
CA ALA A 339 0.04 1.81 -26.14
C ALA A 339 1.22 0.82 -26.13
N PHE A 340 2.07 0.87 -27.16
CA PHE A 340 3.29 0.06 -27.24
C PHE A 340 4.29 0.40 -26.13
N ALA A 341 4.56 1.69 -25.90
CA ALA A 341 5.43 2.13 -24.82
C ALA A 341 4.88 1.73 -23.45
N ALA A 342 3.57 1.93 -23.21
CA ALA A 342 2.91 1.54 -21.98
C ALA A 342 3.00 0.02 -21.74
N GLU A 343 2.80 -0.80 -22.77
CA GLU A 343 2.96 -2.25 -22.62
C GLU A 343 4.42 -2.64 -22.33
N LEU A 344 5.39 -2.03 -23.01
CA LEU A 344 6.80 -2.41 -22.83
C LEU A 344 7.34 -1.96 -21.45
N GLU A 345 7.08 -0.71 -21.07
CA GLU A 345 7.64 -0.10 -19.86
C GLU A 345 6.82 -0.43 -18.61
N ALA A 346 5.49 -0.31 -18.67
CA ALA A 346 4.64 -0.51 -17.50
C ALA A 346 4.22 -1.97 -17.30
N CYS A 347 4.25 -2.81 -18.34
CA CYS A 347 3.86 -4.21 -18.24
C CYS A 347 5.07 -5.15 -18.38
N ALA A 348 5.75 -5.17 -19.53
CA ALA A 348 6.75 -6.19 -19.81
C ALA A 348 8.00 -6.08 -18.91
N GLN A 349 8.52 -4.87 -18.67
CA GLN A 349 9.68 -4.69 -17.79
C GLN A 349 9.44 -5.23 -16.36
N PRO A 350 8.34 -4.86 -15.66
CA PRO A 350 8.01 -5.48 -14.37
C PRO A 350 7.81 -6.99 -14.45
N MET A 351 7.18 -7.50 -15.51
CA MET A 351 6.98 -8.94 -15.74
C MET A 351 8.31 -9.69 -15.70
N TRP A 352 9.30 -9.19 -16.47
CA TRP A 352 10.63 -9.77 -16.52
C TRP A 352 11.38 -9.67 -15.19
N GLY A 353 11.21 -8.55 -14.48
CA GLY A 353 11.71 -8.38 -13.12
C GLY A 353 11.21 -9.49 -12.19
N LEU A 354 9.89 -9.73 -12.16
CA LEU A 354 9.28 -10.77 -11.34
C LEU A 354 9.68 -12.20 -11.78
N LEU A 355 9.65 -12.47 -13.08
CA LEU A 355 10.06 -13.78 -13.65
C LEU A 355 11.51 -14.14 -13.32
N SER A 356 12.37 -13.14 -13.14
CA SER A 356 13.78 -13.35 -12.82
C SER A 356 14.00 -14.03 -11.45
N HIS A 357 13.01 -13.93 -10.55
CA HIS A 357 13.00 -14.56 -9.22
C HIS A 357 12.24 -15.90 -9.18
N CYS A 358 11.44 -16.20 -10.21
CA CYS A 358 10.64 -17.43 -10.30
C CYS A 358 11.41 -18.55 -11.03
N LYS A 359 12.64 -18.87 -10.60
CA LYS A 359 13.53 -19.78 -11.35
C LYS A 359 13.69 -21.17 -10.75
N ILE A 360 13.22 -21.38 -9.52
CA ILE A 360 13.45 -22.60 -8.73
C ILE A 360 12.15 -23.05 -8.08
N ARG A 361 12.10 -24.32 -7.69
CA ARG A 361 10.89 -24.95 -7.16
C ARG A 361 10.41 -24.31 -5.85
N GLU A 362 11.32 -23.78 -5.04
CA GLU A 362 11.03 -23.09 -3.78
C GLU A 362 10.21 -21.81 -3.99
N THR A 363 10.28 -21.20 -5.19
CA THR A 363 9.54 -19.97 -5.52
C THR A 363 8.22 -20.22 -6.26
N GLN A 364 7.76 -21.48 -6.32
CA GLN A 364 6.53 -21.86 -7.02
C GLN A 364 5.27 -21.15 -6.49
N GLU A 365 5.24 -20.80 -5.21
CA GLU A 365 4.09 -20.11 -4.59
C GLU A 365 3.89 -18.72 -5.21
N TYR A 366 4.96 -17.99 -5.47
CA TYR A 366 4.88 -16.67 -6.14
C TYR A 366 4.33 -16.81 -7.55
N THR A 367 4.76 -17.83 -8.29
CA THR A 367 4.27 -18.12 -9.63
C THR A 367 2.79 -18.49 -9.62
N ARG A 368 2.35 -19.35 -8.69
CA ARG A 368 0.93 -19.70 -8.51
C ARG A 368 0.09 -18.46 -8.17
N ASN A 369 0.59 -17.58 -7.31
CA ASN A 369 -0.10 -16.35 -6.94
C ASN A 369 -0.27 -15.41 -8.15
N VAL A 370 0.80 -15.19 -8.93
CA VAL A 370 0.71 -14.35 -10.14
C VAL A 370 -0.25 -14.96 -11.16
N VAL A 371 -0.14 -16.27 -11.43
CA VAL A 371 -1.06 -16.98 -12.34
C VAL A 371 -2.51 -16.80 -11.91
N ARG A 372 -2.81 -17.03 -10.62
CA ARG A 372 -4.17 -16.85 -10.08
C ARG A 372 -4.66 -15.42 -10.27
N TYR A 373 -3.87 -14.41 -9.89
CA TYR A 373 -4.28 -13.01 -10.04
C TYR A 373 -4.42 -12.59 -11.52
N CYS A 374 -3.61 -13.13 -12.43
CA CYS A 374 -3.80 -12.91 -13.86
C CYS A 374 -5.14 -13.46 -14.34
N LEU A 375 -5.50 -14.68 -13.93
CA LEU A 375 -6.78 -15.30 -14.29
C LEU A 375 -7.98 -14.53 -13.72
N GLU A 376 -7.90 -14.09 -12.46
CA GLU A 376 -8.93 -13.22 -11.85
C GLU A 376 -9.07 -11.89 -12.62
N ALA A 377 -7.96 -11.22 -12.92
CA ALA A 377 -7.97 -9.96 -13.66
C ALA A 377 -8.45 -10.13 -15.11
N LEU A 378 -8.15 -11.26 -15.74
CA LEU A 378 -8.65 -11.61 -17.08
C LEU A 378 -10.15 -11.87 -17.05
N GLN A 379 -10.67 -12.59 -16.05
CA GLN A 379 -12.10 -12.78 -15.87
C GLN A 379 -12.83 -11.45 -15.68
N ASP A 380 -12.32 -10.57 -14.79
CA ASP A 380 -12.85 -9.21 -14.59
C ASP A 380 -12.84 -8.38 -15.88
N TRP A 381 -11.84 -8.59 -16.74
CA TRP A 381 -11.73 -7.91 -18.02
C TRP A 381 -12.73 -8.46 -19.04
N PHE A 382 -12.86 -9.78 -19.16
CA PHE A 382 -13.86 -10.43 -20.02
C PHE A 382 -15.29 -10.00 -19.63
N ASP A 383 -15.60 -9.93 -18.34
CA ASP A 383 -16.89 -9.46 -17.85
C ASP A 383 -17.09 -7.96 -18.17
N ALA A 384 -16.05 -7.14 -18.03
CA ALA A 384 -16.13 -5.71 -18.30
C ALA A 384 -16.36 -5.37 -19.78
N ILE A 385 -15.84 -6.20 -20.71
CA ILE A 385 -16.07 -6.03 -22.14
C ILE A 385 -17.34 -6.74 -22.64
N ASN A 386 -18.08 -7.41 -21.74
CA ASN A 386 -19.19 -8.31 -22.08
C ASN A 386 -18.77 -9.33 -23.15
N PHE A 387 -17.67 -10.03 -22.89
CA PHE A 387 -17.06 -10.95 -23.86
C PHE A 387 -18.07 -11.97 -24.38
N VAL A 388 -18.09 -12.12 -25.71
CA VAL A 388 -18.85 -13.15 -26.44
C VAL A 388 -17.85 -13.94 -27.27
N ASP A 389 -18.05 -15.26 -27.39
CA ASP A 389 -17.15 -16.16 -28.14
C ASP A 389 -17.13 -15.89 -29.66
N GLU A 390 -18.02 -15.01 -30.14
CA GLU A 390 -18.04 -14.51 -31.51
C GLU A 390 -17.04 -13.36 -31.69
N PRO A 391 -16.04 -13.50 -32.58
CA PRO A 391 -15.05 -12.45 -32.79
C PRO A 391 -15.74 -11.22 -33.38
N ALA A 392 -15.47 -10.04 -32.81
CA ALA A 392 -15.87 -8.79 -33.44
C ALA A 392 -15.19 -8.70 -34.81
N PRO A 393 -15.94 -8.79 -35.93
CA PRO A 393 -15.33 -8.87 -37.23
C PRO A 393 -14.55 -7.59 -37.47
N ASN A 394 -13.41 -7.71 -38.15
CA ASN A 394 -12.59 -6.56 -38.54
C ASN A 394 -11.98 -5.76 -37.38
N GLN A 395 -11.82 -6.33 -36.19
CA GLN A 395 -11.15 -5.66 -35.06
C GLN A 395 -9.95 -6.44 -34.56
N VAL A 396 -8.87 -5.72 -34.20
CA VAL A 396 -7.68 -6.34 -33.61
C VAL A 396 -6.94 -5.36 -32.68
N THR A 397 -6.54 -5.85 -31.53
CA THR A 397 -5.56 -5.20 -30.65
C THR A 397 -4.30 -6.06 -30.60
N PHE A 398 -3.13 -5.43 -30.62
CA PHE A 398 -1.85 -6.11 -30.43
C PHE A 398 -1.39 -6.09 -28.96
N HIS A 399 -2.19 -5.52 -28.04
CA HIS A 399 -1.78 -5.22 -26.67
C HIS A 399 -2.55 -6.05 -25.65
N LEU A 400 -1.98 -7.19 -25.28
CA LEU A 400 -2.61 -8.17 -24.38
C LEU A 400 -1.71 -8.49 -23.16
N PRO A 401 -1.29 -7.49 -22.37
CA PRO A 401 -0.30 -7.68 -21.31
C PRO A 401 -0.70 -8.78 -20.30
N LEU A 402 -1.97 -8.89 -19.90
CA LEU A 402 -2.40 -9.92 -18.94
C LEU A 402 -2.34 -11.34 -19.52
N HIS A 403 -2.67 -11.52 -20.80
CA HIS A 403 -2.53 -12.82 -21.47
C HIS A 403 -1.06 -13.24 -21.50
N ARG A 404 -0.17 -12.29 -21.79
CA ARG A 404 1.28 -12.50 -21.89
C ARG A 404 1.91 -12.76 -20.53
N TYR A 405 1.47 -12.05 -19.49
CA TYR A 405 1.82 -12.35 -18.10
C TYR A 405 1.45 -13.79 -17.74
N TYR A 406 0.19 -14.18 -17.95
CA TYR A 406 -0.26 -15.53 -17.67
C TYR A 406 0.58 -16.57 -18.43
N ALA A 407 0.74 -16.40 -19.75
CA ALA A 407 1.52 -17.31 -20.59
C ALA A 407 2.97 -17.46 -20.12
N MET A 408 3.64 -16.35 -19.77
CA MET A 408 5.03 -16.36 -19.35
C MET A 408 5.23 -17.00 -17.99
N PHE A 409 4.35 -16.72 -17.02
CA PHE A 409 4.42 -17.35 -15.71
C PHE A 409 4.03 -18.83 -15.77
N LEU A 410 3.08 -19.21 -16.61
CA LEU A 410 2.75 -20.62 -16.89
C LEU A 410 3.94 -21.38 -17.51
N SER A 411 4.60 -20.79 -18.50
CA SER A 411 5.84 -21.33 -19.10
C SER A 411 6.93 -21.51 -18.04
N LYS A 412 7.08 -20.51 -17.15
CA LYS A 412 8.05 -20.54 -16.06
C LYS A 412 7.75 -21.64 -15.04
N ALA A 413 6.49 -21.80 -14.68
CA ALA A 413 6.00 -22.81 -13.76
C ALA A 413 6.42 -24.21 -14.21
N VAL A 414 6.14 -24.54 -15.46
CA VAL A 414 6.41 -25.88 -16.02
C VAL A 414 7.90 -26.07 -16.28
N LYS A 415 8.55 -25.13 -16.97
CA LYS A 415 9.93 -25.32 -17.46
C LYS A 415 11.01 -25.15 -16.40
N CYS A 416 10.80 -24.29 -15.42
CA CYS A 416 11.83 -23.96 -14.42
C CYS A 416 11.51 -24.47 -13.01
N GLN A 417 10.23 -24.64 -12.67
CA GLN A 417 9.81 -25.00 -11.31
C GLN A 417 9.21 -26.41 -11.23
N GLU A 418 9.15 -27.13 -12.36
CA GLU A 418 8.67 -28.52 -12.46
C GLU A 418 7.24 -28.70 -11.94
N LEU A 419 6.42 -27.66 -12.08
CA LEU A 419 5.00 -27.73 -11.75
C LEU A 419 4.28 -28.56 -12.81
N ASP A 420 3.41 -29.44 -12.35
CA ASP A 420 2.47 -30.13 -13.23
C ASP A 420 1.55 -29.12 -13.90
N LEU A 421 1.45 -29.17 -15.24
CA LEU A 421 0.71 -28.21 -16.04
C LEU A 421 -0.77 -28.20 -15.62
N ASP A 422 -1.36 -29.37 -15.40
CA ASP A 422 -2.78 -29.48 -15.00
C ASP A 422 -3.06 -28.82 -13.64
N SER A 423 -2.05 -28.71 -12.78
CA SER A 423 -2.17 -28.05 -11.47
C SER A 423 -2.20 -26.53 -11.50
N VAL A 424 -1.93 -25.90 -12.65
CA VAL A 424 -1.82 -24.44 -12.81
C VAL A 424 -2.68 -23.88 -13.95
N LEU A 425 -3.34 -24.74 -14.73
CA LEU A 425 -4.28 -24.34 -15.76
C LEU A 425 -5.65 -23.95 -15.15
N PRO A 426 -6.37 -23.00 -15.79
CA PRO A 426 -7.76 -22.75 -15.48
C PRO A 426 -8.66 -23.83 -16.08
N ASP A 427 -9.97 -23.68 -15.89
CA ASP A 427 -10.96 -24.53 -16.54
C ASP A 427 -11.00 -24.35 -18.08
N GLN A 428 -11.70 -25.27 -18.72
CA GLN A 428 -11.87 -25.29 -20.18
C GLN A 428 -12.54 -24.01 -20.70
N GLU A 429 -13.53 -23.47 -19.99
CA GLU A 429 -14.25 -22.26 -20.40
C GLU A 429 -13.31 -21.03 -20.45
N MET A 430 -12.48 -20.86 -19.43
CA MET A 430 -11.47 -19.80 -19.42
C MET A 430 -10.42 -20.03 -20.51
N LEU A 431 -9.97 -21.27 -20.76
CA LEU A 431 -9.03 -21.55 -21.86
C LEU A 431 -9.60 -21.16 -23.23
N MET A 432 -10.89 -21.42 -23.47
CA MET A 432 -11.58 -20.98 -24.69
C MET A 432 -11.51 -19.45 -24.82
N LYS A 433 -11.84 -18.69 -23.77
CA LYS A 433 -11.76 -17.21 -23.75
C LYS A 433 -10.34 -16.69 -24.00
N LEU A 434 -9.33 -17.31 -23.37
CA LEU A 434 -7.92 -16.94 -23.49
C LEU A 434 -7.36 -17.15 -24.90
N MET A 435 -7.88 -18.12 -25.64
CA MET A 435 -7.44 -18.42 -27.00
C MET A 435 -7.83 -17.33 -28.01
N ILE A 436 -8.98 -16.70 -27.83
CA ILE A 436 -9.62 -15.90 -28.88
C ILE A 436 -8.78 -14.70 -29.33
N HIS A 437 -8.21 -13.94 -28.40
CA HIS A 437 -7.49 -12.71 -28.73
C HIS A 437 -6.12 -12.97 -29.37
N PRO A 438 -5.26 -13.87 -28.83
CA PRO A 438 -4.06 -14.30 -29.54
C PRO A 438 -4.33 -14.88 -30.93
N LEU A 439 -5.40 -15.67 -31.09
CA LEU A 439 -5.78 -16.24 -32.38
C LEU A 439 -6.24 -15.16 -33.37
N GLN A 440 -6.99 -14.16 -32.90
CA GLN A 440 -7.39 -13.01 -33.71
C GLN A 440 -6.17 -12.22 -34.21
N ILE A 441 -5.13 -12.05 -33.39
CA ILE A 441 -3.88 -11.42 -33.83
C ILE A 441 -3.25 -12.22 -34.97
N GLN A 442 -3.18 -13.56 -34.87
CA GLN A 442 -2.60 -14.40 -35.92
C GLN A 442 -3.37 -14.31 -37.23
N ALA A 443 -4.71 -14.34 -37.16
CA ALA A 443 -5.56 -14.13 -38.33
C ALA A 443 -5.29 -12.76 -38.95
N SER A 444 -5.39 -11.68 -38.17
CA SER A 444 -5.19 -10.32 -38.66
C SER A 444 -3.78 -10.06 -39.20
N LEU A 445 -2.73 -10.73 -38.69
CA LEU A 445 -1.40 -10.68 -39.31
C LEU A 445 -1.42 -11.23 -40.73
N ALA A 446 -2.06 -12.38 -40.96
CA ALA A 446 -2.20 -12.94 -42.30
C ALA A 446 -3.00 -12.00 -43.22
N GLU A 447 -4.04 -11.36 -42.70
CA GLU A 447 -4.83 -10.36 -43.42
C GLU A 447 -3.98 -9.12 -43.81
N ILE A 448 -3.21 -8.57 -42.87
CA ILE A 448 -2.35 -7.41 -43.09
C ILE A 448 -1.29 -7.71 -44.14
N HIS A 449 -0.66 -8.89 -44.06
CA HIS A 449 0.32 -9.33 -45.07
C HIS A 449 -0.32 -9.57 -46.45
N SER A 450 -1.60 -9.94 -46.48
CA SER A 450 -2.39 -10.08 -47.71
C SER A 450 -2.96 -8.75 -48.22
N ASN A 451 -2.52 -7.61 -47.67
CA ASN A 451 -2.98 -6.25 -47.99
C ASN A 451 -4.48 -6.00 -47.77
N MET A 452 -5.15 -6.83 -46.98
CA MET A 452 -6.58 -6.67 -46.68
C MET A 452 -6.89 -5.44 -45.82
N TRP A 453 -5.89 -4.93 -45.08
CA TRP A 453 -5.94 -3.73 -44.24
C TRP A 453 -5.34 -2.48 -44.91
N VAL A 454 -5.19 -2.46 -46.25
CA VAL A 454 -4.50 -1.36 -46.96
C VAL A 454 -5.12 0.03 -46.72
N ARG A 455 -6.42 0.10 -46.42
CA ARG A 455 -7.12 1.37 -46.14
C ARG A 455 -6.79 1.97 -44.77
N ASN A 456 -6.25 1.17 -43.84
CA ASN A 456 -5.84 1.61 -42.49
C ASN A 456 -4.50 2.36 -42.45
N GLY A 457 -3.87 2.61 -43.59
CA GLY A 457 -2.58 3.28 -43.66
C GLY A 457 -1.37 2.36 -43.45
N LEU A 458 -0.20 2.96 -43.35
CA LEU A 458 1.07 2.27 -43.09
C LEU A 458 1.22 1.89 -41.61
N GLN A 459 0.56 2.60 -40.70
CA GLN A 459 0.66 2.33 -39.27
C GLN A 459 0.29 0.89 -38.89
N ILE A 460 -0.77 0.32 -39.49
CA ILE A 460 -1.17 -1.06 -39.18
C ILE A 460 -0.09 -2.08 -39.59
N LYS A 461 0.61 -1.81 -40.69
CA LYS A 461 1.77 -2.61 -41.13
C LYS A 461 2.94 -2.43 -40.16
N GLY A 462 3.17 -1.21 -39.68
CA GLY A 462 4.15 -0.92 -38.64
C GLY A 462 3.88 -1.71 -37.35
N GLN A 463 2.65 -1.70 -36.85
CA GLN A 463 2.23 -2.48 -35.67
C GLN A 463 2.50 -3.98 -35.85
N ALA A 464 2.07 -4.55 -36.98
CA ALA A 464 2.31 -5.96 -37.32
C ALA A 464 3.81 -6.30 -37.36
N MET A 465 4.63 -5.44 -37.99
CA MET A 465 6.08 -5.61 -38.05
C MET A 465 6.73 -5.57 -36.67
N THR A 466 6.35 -4.60 -35.83
CA THR A 466 6.88 -4.49 -34.46
C THR A 466 6.48 -5.68 -33.59
N TYR A 467 5.27 -6.19 -33.73
CA TYR A 467 4.78 -7.37 -33.00
C TYR A 467 5.64 -8.63 -33.25
N VAL A 468 6.07 -8.85 -34.50
CA VAL A 468 6.91 -10.00 -34.89
C VAL A 468 8.42 -9.71 -34.83
N GLN A 469 8.80 -8.47 -34.53
CA GLN A 469 10.21 -8.07 -34.57
C GLN A 469 11.02 -8.81 -33.50
N SER A 470 12.21 -9.30 -33.88
CA SER A 470 13.09 -10.09 -33.00
C SER A 470 13.45 -9.43 -31.67
N HIS A 471 13.41 -8.10 -31.60
CA HIS A 471 13.72 -7.34 -30.40
C HIS A 471 12.60 -7.41 -29.35
N PHE A 472 11.37 -7.67 -29.80
CA PHE A 472 10.17 -7.66 -28.96
C PHE A 472 9.46 -9.01 -28.90
N CYS A 473 9.83 -9.98 -29.74
CA CYS A 473 9.10 -11.24 -29.89
C CYS A 473 8.91 -12.00 -28.55
N ASN A 474 9.95 -12.02 -27.70
CA ASN A 474 9.93 -12.66 -26.38
C ASN A 474 8.89 -12.04 -25.42
N SER A 475 8.47 -10.80 -25.67
CA SER A 475 7.47 -10.08 -24.87
C SER A 475 6.14 -9.88 -25.61
N MET A 476 6.02 -10.34 -26.86
CA MET A 476 4.88 -10.10 -27.74
C MET A 476 4.37 -11.42 -28.33
N ILE A 477 4.84 -11.80 -29.53
CA ILE A 477 4.35 -12.98 -30.24
C ILE A 477 4.69 -14.31 -29.55
N ASP A 478 5.86 -14.47 -28.94
CA ASP A 478 6.27 -15.76 -28.38
C ASP A 478 5.35 -16.22 -27.22
N PRO A 479 4.98 -15.35 -26.25
CA PRO A 479 3.95 -15.66 -25.26
C PRO A 479 2.58 -15.99 -25.87
N ASP A 480 2.17 -15.28 -26.92
CA ASP A 480 0.87 -15.48 -27.57
C ASP A 480 0.82 -16.86 -28.25
N ILE A 481 1.88 -17.24 -28.97
CA ILE A 481 2.02 -18.56 -29.60
C ILE A 481 2.09 -19.67 -28.53
N TYR A 482 2.84 -19.46 -27.44
CA TYR A 482 2.88 -20.41 -26.34
C TYR A 482 1.48 -20.63 -25.74
N LEU A 483 0.70 -19.57 -25.55
CA LEU A 483 -0.67 -19.68 -25.04
C LEU A 483 -1.58 -20.45 -26.01
N LEU A 484 -1.47 -20.20 -27.31
CA LEU A 484 -2.20 -20.96 -28.33
C LEU A 484 -1.81 -22.45 -28.33
N GLN A 485 -0.53 -22.79 -28.13
CA GLN A 485 -0.08 -24.18 -28.01
C GLN A 485 -0.67 -24.86 -26.77
N VAL A 486 -0.74 -24.15 -25.64
CA VAL A 486 -1.38 -24.66 -24.42
C VAL A 486 -2.86 -24.94 -24.69
N CYS A 487 -3.57 -24.02 -25.33
CA CYS A 487 -4.97 -24.19 -25.71
C CYS A 487 -5.15 -25.40 -26.65
N ALA A 488 -4.33 -25.52 -27.70
CA ALA A 488 -4.35 -26.64 -28.64
C ALA A 488 -4.13 -28.00 -27.96
N SER A 489 -3.33 -28.04 -26.89
CA SER A 489 -3.02 -29.28 -26.17
C SER A 489 -4.13 -29.73 -25.20
N ARG A 490 -5.08 -28.86 -24.86
CA ARG A 490 -6.06 -29.09 -23.78
C ARG A 490 -7.51 -28.91 -24.19
N LEU A 491 -7.80 -28.08 -25.19
CA LEU A 491 -9.15 -27.91 -25.73
C LEU A 491 -9.53 -29.10 -26.61
N ASP A 492 -10.83 -29.26 -26.83
CA ASP A 492 -11.34 -30.23 -27.80
C ASP A 492 -10.75 -29.93 -29.21
N PRO A 493 -10.18 -30.92 -29.90
CA PRO A 493 -9.55 -30.70 -31.21
C PRO A 493 -10.51 -30.14 -32.26
N ASP A 494 -11.77 -30.57 -32.27
CA ASP A 494 -12.75 -30.09 -33.26
C ASP A 494 -13.11 -28.63 -32.99
N TYR A 495 -13.28 -28.25 -31.72
CA TYR A 495 -13.46 -26.85 -31.32
C TYR A 495 -12.26 -25.98 -31.69
N PHE A 496 -11.04 -26.42 -31.37
CA PHE A 496 -9.82 -25.66 -31.64
C PHE A 496 -9.66 -25.42 -33.15
N ILE A 497 -9.78 -26.48 -33.96
CA ILE A 497 -9.62 -26.40 -35.41
C ILE A 497 -10.72 -25.57 -36.05
N SER A 498 -11.98 -25.73 -35.62
CA SER A 498 -13.10 -24.90 -36.11
C SER A 498 -12.87 -23.42 -35.81
N SER A 499 -12.46 -23.10 -34.58
CA SER A 499 -12.15 -21.73 -34.15
C SER A 499 -11.05 -21.07 -34.97
N VAL A 500 -10.03 -21.84 -35.38
CA VAL A 500 -8.94 -21.38 -36.25
C VAL A 500 -9.47 -21.13 -37.68
N PHE A 501 -10.23 -22.06 -38.24
CA PHE A 501 -10.75 -21.93 -39.62
C PHE A 501 -11.73 -20.76 -39.78
N GLU A 502 -12.63 -20.58 -38.82
CA GLU A 502 -13.56 -19.45 -38.80
C GLU A 502 -12.84 -18.11 -38.79
N ARG A 503 -11.74 -17.98 -38.03
CA ARG A 503 -11.01 -16.71 -37.89
C ARG A 503 -10.06 -16.40 -39.04
N VAL A 504 -9.48 -17.41 -39.69
CA VAL A 504 -8.62 -17.21 -40.87
C VAL A 504 -9.46 -17.05 -42.16
N LEU A 505 -10.79 -17.03 -42.06
CA LEU A 505 -11.73 -16.89 -43.19
C LEU A 505 -11.55 -17.97 -44.27
N LEU A 506 -11.07 -19.16 -43.89
CA LEU A 506 -10.88 -20.27 -44.84
C LEU A 506 -12.20 -20.96 -45.25
N LEU A 507 -13.31 -20.66 -44.55
CA LEU A 507 -14.62 -21.25 -44.80
C LEU A 507 -15.46 -20.51 -45.86
N ASP A 508 -15.08 -19.29 -46.25
CA ASP A 508 -15.77 -18.50 -47.30
C ASP A 508 -15.27 -18.79 -48.73
N LEU A 509 -14.47 -19.84 -48.91
CA LEU A 509 -13.92 -20.29 -50.21
C LEU A 509 -14.78 -21.38 -50.90
N GLY A 510 -16.00 -21.60 -50.42
CA GLY A 510 -16.93 -22.63 -50.92
C GLY A 510 -17.86 -22.18 -52.03
#